data_AF-A0A504YEJ8-F1
#
_entry.id   AF-A0A504YEJ8-F1
#
_cell.length_a   1.000
_cell.length_b   1.000
_cell.length_c   1.000
_cell.angle_alpha   90.00
_cell.angle_beta   90.00
_cell.angle_gamma   90.00
#
_symmetry.space_group_name_H-M   'P 1'
#
loop_
_entity.id
_entity.type
_entity.pdbx_description
1 polymer ?
#
loop_
_entity_poly.entity_id
_entity_poly.type
_entity_poly.pdbx_seq_one_letter_code
_entity_poly.pdbx_strand_id
1 'polypeptide(L)'
;MVRSTPFTSVDRGQKLQADLAQVRVNICVLSDMLSELETDPNPSGEFKQLMSELAQSLFEMSKRLILAISSWEAYQDSLPSRGTTDAVLLDLLNVNDELHTVLVRYGRVVRPTAQQDSKPQDVSA
;
A
#
# COMPACT_ATOMS: atom_id res chain seq x y z
N MET A 1 34.14 -3.00 24.94
CA MET A 1 32.97 -2.62 25.77
C MET A 1 32.16 -1.61 24.95
N VAL A 2 31.20 -2.08 24.15
CA VAL A 2 30.39 -1.20 23.29
C VAL A 2 29.20 -0.73 24.12
N ARG A 3 29.14 0.57 24.39
CA ARG A 3 28.01 1.22 25.08
C ARG A 3 26.81 1.19 24.14
N SER A 4 25.83 0.34 24.44
CA SER A 4 24.49 0.44 23.85
C SER A 4 23.83 1.70 24.39
N THR A 5 23.76 2.75 23.58
CA THR A 5 22.97 3.94 23.88
C THR A 5 21.48 3.56 23.95
N PRO A 6 20.72 4.04 24.95
CA PRO A 6 19.30 3.74 25.03
C PRO A 6 18.59 4.46 23.88
N PHE A 7 18.12 3.69 22.89
CA PHE A 7 17.20 4.21 21.87
C PHE A 7 15.91 4.62 22.60
N THR A 8 15.61 5.91 22.61
CA THR A 8 14.46 6.44 23.33
C THR A 8 13.18 6.14 22.57
N SER A 9 12.05 5.99 23.27
CA SER A 9 10.73 5.72 22.67
C SER A 9 10.32 6.78 21.62
N VAL A 10 10.84 8.00 21.74
CA VAL A 10 10.61 9.11 20.81
C VAL A 10 11.23 8.84 19.43
N ASP A 11 12.43 8.25 19.38
CA ASP A 11 13.12 7.92 18.13
C ASP A 11 12.36 6.87 17.32
N ARG A 12 11.68 5.93 17.99
CA ARG A 12 10.89 4.89 17.32
C ARG A 12 9.59 5.44 16.73
N GLY A 13 8.92 6.35 17.44
CA GLY A 13 7.70 7.01 16.94
C GLY A 13 8.00 7.89 15.71
N GLN A 14 9.08 8.66 15.74
CA GLN A 14 9.49 9.49 14.60
C GLN A 14 9.87 8.65 13.38
N LYS A 15 10.61 7.55 13.59
CA LYS A 15 10.94 6.63 12.51
C LYS A 15 9.69 6.02 11.89
N LEU A 16 8.74 5.56 12.71
CA LEU A 16 7.49 5.01 12.21
C LEU A 16 6.71 6.03 11.36
N GLN A 17 6.62 7.28 11.83
CA GLN A 17 5.95 8.34 11.09
C GLN A 17 6.64 8.65 9.76
N ALA A 18 7.98 8.64 9.72
CA ALA A 18 8.74 8.80 8.48
C ALA A 18 8.50 7.64 7.51
N ASP A 19 8.50 6.40 8.01
CA ASP A 19 8.23 5.20 7.22
C ASP A 19 6.80 5.25 6.65
N LEU A 20 5.80 5.64 7.44
CA LEU A 20 4.41 5.82 7.01
C LEU A 20 4.26 6.95 5.98
N ALA A 21 4.96 8.07 6.17
CA ALA A 21 4.97 9.17 5.19
C ALA A 21 5.52 8.70 3.83
N GLN A 22 6.57 7.88 3.82
CA GLN A 22 7.11 7.30 2.59
C GLN A 22 6.09 6.38 1.89
N VAL A 23 5.34 5.58 2.65
CA VAL A 23 4.26 4.74 2.10
C VAL A 23 3.21 5.63 1.43
N ARG A 24 2.78 6.72 2.09
CA ARG A 24 1.81 7.67 1.54
C ARG A 24 2.30 8.31 0.23
N VAL A 25 3.58 8.69 0.16
CA VAL A 25 4.19 9.20 -1.09
C VAL A 25 4.09 8.17 -2.21
N ASN A 26 4.44 6.91 -1.93
CA ASN A 26 4.37 5.84 -2.93
C ASN A 26 2.91 5.59 -3.39
N ILE A 27 1.93 5.71 -2.49
CA ILE A 27 0.50 5.63 -2.81
C ILE A 27 0.10 6.75 -3.77
N CYS A 28 0.52 8.00 -3.49
CA CYS A 28 0.25 9.14 -4.36
C CYS A 28 0.82 8.92 -5.76
N VAL A 29 2.10 8.54 -5.86
CA VAL A 29 2.74 8.26 -7.15
C VAL A 29 1.99 7.18 -7.94
N LEU A 30 1.61 6.07 -7.30
CA LEU A 30 0.85 5.03 -8.00
C LEU A 30 -0.54 5.54 -8.42
N SER A 31 -1.22 6.33 -7.60
CA SER A 31 -2.52 6.93 -7.94
C SER A 31 -2.41 7.89 -9.13
N ASP A 32 -1.34 8.68 -9.20
CA ASP A 32 -1.09 9.61 -10.30
C ASP A 32 -0.82 8.84 -11.60
N MET A 33 0.05 7.82 -11.55
CA MET A 33 0.32 6.94 -12.67
C MET A 33 -0.96 6.23 -13.18
N LEU A 34 -1.83 5.78 -12.26
CA LEU A 34 -3.11 5.18 -12.64
C LEU A 34 -4.05 6.19 -13.31
N SER A 35 -4.01 7.44 -12.88
CA SER A 35 -4.83 8.51 -13.48
C SER A 35 -4.30 8.88 -14.87
N GLU A 36 -2.98 8.86 -15.08
CA GLU A 36 -2.37 9.03 -16.40
C GLU A 36 -2.82 7.95 -17.39
N LEU A 37 -2.97 6.69 -16.95
CA LEU A 37 -3.51 5.60 -17.78
C LEU A 37 -4.96 5.80 -18.22
N GLU A 38 -5.77 6.48 -17.41
CA GLU A 38 -7.14 6.82 -17.79
C GLU A 38 -7.16 7.85 -18.93
N THR A 39 -6.08 8.63 -19.09
CA THR A 39 -5.93 9.65 -20.14
C THR A 39 -5.11 9.19 -21.34
N ASP A 40 -4.15 8.29 -21.16
CA ASP A 40 -3.35 7.67 -22.21
C ASP A 40 -3.56 6.15 -22.22
N PRO A 41 -4.35 5.60 -23.16
CA PRO A 41 -4.65 4.18 -23.23
C PRO A 41 -3.45 3.33 -23.71
N ASN A 42 -2.37 3.95 -24.20
CA ASN A 42 -1.20 3.21 -24.69
C ASN A 42 0.12 3.76 -24.13
N PRO A 43 0.30 3.69 -22.80
CA PRO A 43 1.52 4.18 -22.15
C PRO A 43 2.73 3.35 -22.58
N SER A 44 3.93 3.92 -22.42
CA SER A 44 5.18 3.24 -22.75
C SER A 44 5.38 1.95 -21.92
N GLY A 45 6.19 1.02 -22.44
CA GLY A 45 6.53 -0.21 -21.71
C GLY A 45 7.25 0.07 -20.39
N GLU A 46 8.14 1.08 -20.37
CA GLU A 46 8.85 1.54 -19.18
C GLU A 46 7.88 2.07 -18.11
N PHE A 47 6.86 2.82 -18.53
CA PHE A 47 5.81 3.31 -17.62
C PHE A 47 5.04 2.17 -16.96
N LYS A 48 4.61 1.17 -17.77
CA LYS A 48 3.92 -0.02 -17.25
C LYS A 48 4.81 -0.81 -16.28
N GLN A 49 6.09 -0.93 -16.59
CA GLN A 49 7.06 -1.61 -15.73
C GLN A 49 7.24 -0.89 -14.39
N LEU A 50 7.48 0.43 -14.41
CA LEU A 50 7.61 1.24 -13.21
C LEU A 50 6.36 1.14 -12.32
N MET A 51 5.18 1.19 -12.93
CA MET A 51 3.92 1.06 -12.21
C MET A 51 3.79 -0.31 -11.54
N SER A 52 4.18 -1.39 -12.25
CA SER A 52 4.17 -2.75 -11.71
C SER A 52 5.15 -2.93 -10.56
N GLU A 53 6.36 -2.39 -10.67
CA GLU A 53 7.37 -2.42 -9.62
C GLU A 53 6.90 -1.65 -8.38
N LEU A 54 6.28 -0.48 -8.57
CA LEU A 54 5.72 0.32 -7.49
C LEU A 54 4.55 -0.40 -6.79
N ALA A 55 3.65 -1.01 -7.55
CA ALA A 55 2.54 -1.81 -7.02
C ALA A 55 3.05 -3.02 -6.22
N GLN A 56 4.09 -3.72 -6.71
CA GLN A 56 4.71 -4.82 -5.99
C GLN A 56 5.35 -4.35 -4.67
N SER A 57 6.04 -3.20 -4.70
CA SER A 57 6.63 -2.58 -3.52
C SER A 57 5.55 -2.25 -2.47
N LEU A 58 4.46 -1.61 -2.89
CA LEU A 58 3.32 -1.30 -2.02
C LEU A 58 2.68 -2.57 -1.45
N PHE A 59 2.53 -3.64 -2.23
CA PHE A 59 2.02 -4.92 -1.73
C PHE A 59 2.89 -5.51 -0.61
N GLU A 60 4.22 -5.46 -0.76
CA GLU A 60 5.13 -5.89 0.30
C GLU A 60 5.07 -4.96 1.54
N MET A 61 4.85 -3.65 1.34
CA MET A 61 4.63 -2.70 2.44
C MET A 61 3.33 -3.02 3.20
N SER A 62 2.25 -3.36 2.51
CA SER A 62 0.97 -3.76 3.14
C SER A 62 1.13 -4.99 4.03
N LYS A 63 1.85 -6.02 3.57
CA LYS A 63 2.13 -7.20 4.40
C LYS A 63 2.86 -6.82 5.70
N ARG A 64 3.86 -5.94 5.60
CA ARG A 64 4.62 -5.48 6.77
C ARG A 64 3.74 -4.64 7.71
N LEU A 65 2.87 -3.78 7.18
CA LEU A 65 1.92 -3.00 7.96
C LEU A 65 0.91 -3.88 8.70
N ILE A 66 0.36 -4.90 8.05
CA ILE A 66 -0.55 -5.87 8.70
C ILE A 66 0.14 -6.56 9.88
N LEU A 67 1.38 -7.01 9.69
CA LEU A 67 2.16 -7.61 10.79
C LEU A 67 2.44 -6.62 11.92
N ALA A 68 2.71 -5.35 11.58
CA ALA A 68 2.92 -4.29 12.56
C ALA A 68 1.65 -4.00 13.37
N ILE A 69 0.48 -3.94 12.70
CA ILE A 69 -0.83 -3.76 13.33
C ILE A 69 -1.08 -4.90 14.31
N SER A 70 -0.98 -6.16 13.88
CA SER A 70 -1.22 -7.31 14.76
C SER A 70 -0.26 -7.35 15.95
N SER A 71 1.01 -6.98 15.74
CA SER A 71 2.00 -6.90 16.83
C SER A 71 1.67 -5.78 17.81
N TRP A 72 1.13 -4.67 17.31
CA TRP A 72 0.74 -3.52 18.11
C TRP A 72 -0.53 -3.79 18.92
N GLU A 73 -1.54 -4.42 18.34
CA GLU A 73 -2.76 -4.86 19.02
C GLU A 73 -2.43 -5.83 20.18
N ALA A 74 -1.58 -6.83 19.91
CA ALA A 74 -1.13 -7.77 20.95
C ALA A 74 -0.35 -7.07 22.07
N TYR A 75 0.44 -6.04 21.75
CA TYR A 75 1.14 -5.24 22.74
C TYR A 75 0.18 -4.38 23.56
N GLN A 76 -0.83 -3.79 22.92
CA GLN A 76 -1.83 -2.96 23.57
C GLN A 76 -2.67 -3.73 24.61
N ASP A 77 -2.99 -5.00 24.35
CA ASP A 77 -3.68 -5.87 25.30
C ASP A 77 -2.88 -6.12 26.59
N SER A 78 -1.56 -5.90 26.55
CA SER A 78 -0.67 -6.04 27.72
C SER A 78 -0.50 -4.75 28.55
N LEU A 79 -1.03 -3.61 28.08
CA LEU A 79 -0.80 -2.30 28.72
C LEU A 79 -1.97 -1.83 29.60
N PRO A 80 -1.69 -1.23 30.78
CA PRO A 80 -2.71 -0.75 31.71
C PRO A 80 -3.40 0.56 31.30
N SER A 81 -2.92 1.27 30.26
CA SER A 81 -3.51 2.53 29.77
C SER A 81 -3.40 2.67 28.25
N ARG A 82 -4.50 3.01 27.56
CA ARG A 82 -4.65 2.95 26.09
C ARG A 82 -4.33 4.24 25.28
N GLY A 83 -4.22 5.40 25.92
CA GLY A 83 -4.38 6.69 25.23
C GLY A 83 -3.45 7.00 24.05
N THR A 84 -2.12 6.82 24.19
CA THR A 84 -1.16 7.15 23.11
C THR A 84 -1.01 6.01 22.09
N THR A 85 -1.37 4.79 22.49
CA THR A 85 -1.27 3.56 21.70
C THR A 85 -2.34 3.54 20.60
N ASP A 86 -3.52 4.09 20.88
CA ASP A 86 -4.65 4.18 19.95
C ASP A 86 -4.34 5.08 18.74
N ALA A 87 -3.61 6.19 18.93
CA ALA A 87 -3.28 7.10 17.84
C ALA A 87 -2.34 6.46 16.80
N VAL A 88 -1.34 5.70 17.26
CA VAL A 88 -0.43 4.97 16.38
C VAL A 88 -1.15 3.86 15.62
N LEU A 89 -2.02 3.12 16.31
CA LEU A 89 -2.83 2.07 15.68
C LEU A 89 -3.73 2.65 14.59
N LEU A 90 -4.38 3.78 14.88
CA LEU A 90 -5.23 4.47 13.92
C LEU A 90 -4.45 4.92 12.68
N ASP A 91 -3.24 5.48 12.86
CA ASP A 91 -2.39 5.87 11.73
C ASP A 91 -1.98 4.66 10.87
N LEU A 92 -1.62 3.53 11.51
CA LEU A 92 -1.29 2.29 10.81
C LEU A 92 -2.47 1.77 9.98
N LEU A 93 -3.67 1.76 10.56
CA LEU A 93 -4.90 1.33 9.90
C LEU A 93 -5.23 2.24 8.71
N ASN A 94 -5.17 3.56 8.90
CA ASN A 94 -5.45 4.53 7.84
C ASN A 94 -4.51 4.36 6.64
N VAL A 95 -3.19 4.22 6.89
CA VAL A 95 -2.23 4.00 5.79
C VAL A 95 -2.48 2.67 5.09
N ASN A 96 -2.84 1.62 5.84
CA ASN A 96 -3.16 0.32 5.24
C ASN A 96 -4.42 0.38 4.36
N ASP A 97 -5.45 1.12 4.75
CA ASP A 97 -6.68 1.30 3.97
C ASP A 97 -6.43 2.08 2.67
N GLU A 98 -5.62 3.14 2.73
CA GLU A 98 -5.17 3.89 1.55
C GLU A 98 -4.38 2.99 0.58
N LEU A 99 -3.47 2.18 1.13
CA LEU A 99 -2.66 1.24 0.38
C LEU A 99 -3.54 0.18 -0.30
N HIS A 100 -4.50 -0.39 0.43
CA HIS A 100 -5.43 -1.36 -0.12
C HIS A 100 -6.27 -0.75 -1.25
N THR A 101 -6.74 0.49 -1.07
CA THR A 101 -7.53 1.21 -2.06
C THR A 101 -6.76 1.40 -3.37
N VAL A 102 -5.50 1.84 -3.31
CA VAL A 102 -4.70 2.05 -4.53
C VAL A 102 -4.34 0.73 -5.21
N LEU A 103 -4.07 -0.34 -4.46
CA LEU A 103 -3.80 -1.66 -5.05
C LEU A 103 -5.03 -2.27 -5.73
N VAL A 104 -6.22 -2.07 -5.16
CA VAL A 104 -7.48 -2.49 -5.80
C VAL A 104 -7.70 -1.72 -7.09
N ARG A 105 -7.45 -0.40 -7.11
CA ARG A 105 -7.51 0.40 -8.34
C ARG A 105 -6.51 -0.11 -9.38
N TYR A 106 -5.26 -0.35 -8.99
CA TYR A 106 -4.24 -0.94 -9.86
C TYR A 106 -4.68 -2.27 -10.47
N GLY A 107 -5.22 -3.18 -9.65
CA GLY A 107 -5.73 -4.47 -10.11
C GLY A 107 -6.84 -4.35 -11.16
N ARG A 108 -7.72 -3.36 -11.05
CA ARG A 108 -8.79 -3.09 -12.01
C ARG A 108 -8.28 -2.53 -13.34
N VAL A 109 -7.29 -1.64 -13.29
CA VAL A 109 -6.73 -1.01 -14.49
C VAL A 109 -5.84 -1.98 -15.26
N VAL A 110 -5.03 -2.80 -14.56
CA VAL A 110 -4.05 -3.70 -15.19
C VAL A 110 -4.62 -5.08 -15.53
N ARG A 111 -5.70 -5.53 -14.86
CA ARG A 111 -6.52 -6.64 -15.35
C ARG A 111 -7.85 -6.10 -15.85
N PRO A 112 -7.94 -5.64 -17.11
CA PRO A 112 -9.22 -5.60 -17.77
C PRO A 112 -9.79 -7.01 -17.70
N THR A 113 -10.99 -7.15 -17.16
CA THR A 113 -11.80 -8.38 -17.22
C THR A 113 -11.60 -9.04 -18.57
N ALA A 114 -11.15 -10.30 -18.56
CA ALA A 114 -11.14 -11.17 -19.73
C ALA A 114 -12.57 -11.29 -20.27
N GLN A 115 -12.97 -10.35 -21.12
CA GLN A 115 -14.28 -10.30 -21.76
C GLN A 115 -14.15 -9.68 -23.15
N GLN A 116 -13.30 -10.28 -23.98
CA GLN A 116 -13.36 -10.19 -25.44
C GLN A 116 -12.85 -11.51 -26.03
N ASP A 117 -13.70 -12.55 -26.02
CA ASP A 117 -13.81 -13.48 -27.15
C ASP A 117 -15.06 -14.37 -26.99
N SER A 118 -16.20 -13.81 -27.35
CA SER A 118 -17.36 -14.59 -27.74
C SER A 118 -17.96 -13.90 -28.95
N LYS A 119 -17.23 -14.04 -30.06
CA LYS A 119 -17.68 -13.68 -31.40
C LYS A 119 -19.03 -14.36 -31.66
N PRO A 120 -20.11 -13.65 -32.02
CA PRO A 120 -21.32 -14.31 -32.49
C PRO A 120 -20.97 -15.03 -33.79
N GLN A 121 -21.09 -16.36 -33.75
CA GLN A 121 -20.88 -17.21 -34.91
C GLN A 121 -22.08 -17.01 -35.84
N ASP A 122 -21.85 -16.23 -36.89
CA ASP A 122 -22.74 -16.07 -38.03
C ASP A 122 -23.02 -17.46 -38.61
N VAL A 123 -24.24 -17.96 -38.42
CA VAL A 123 -24.75 -19.16 -39.09
C VAL A 123 -25.80 -18.70 -40.10
N SER A 124 -25.31 -18.23 -41.24
CA SER A 124 -26.06 -18.15 -42.48
C SER A 124 -25.61 -19.27 -43.42
N ALA A 125 -26.36 -20.37 -43.44
CA ALA A 125 -26.61 -21.25 -44.61
C ALA A 125 -27.60 -22.35 -44.22
#